data_AF-A0A972C8B5-F1
#
_entry.id   AF-A0A972C8B5-F1
#
_cell.length_a   1.000
_cell.length_b   1.000
_cell.length_c   1.000
_cell.angle_alpha   90.00
_cell.angle_beta   90.00
_cell.angle_gamma   90.00
#
_symmetry.space_group_name_H-M   'P 1'
#
loop_
_entity.id
_entity.type
_entity.pdbx_description
1 polymer ?
#
loop_
_entity_poly.entity_id
_entity_poly.type
_entity_poly.pdbx_seq_one_letter_code
_entity_poly.pdbx_strand_id
1 'polypeptide(L)'
;RRWNQTSSFGAFLDPVADKLMVCAALLILLNLGRLDSFIALIIIGRELTISALREWMATIGARDSVAVHWLGKLKTVAQMVAIPCLMFAQTWQGIPFYEVGRVLIYIAAILTIWSMFYYMRKAWPIIRKQG
;
A
#
# COMPACT_ATOMS: atom_id res chain seq x y z
N ARG A 1 23.68 17.28 18.24
CA ARG A 1 23.24 16.08 17.49
C ARG A 1 22.61 16.59 16.18
N ARG A 2 23.35 17.24 15.27
CA ARG A 2 24.11 16.68 14.13
C ARG A 2 23.20 15.72 13.33
N TRP A 3 22.22 16.10 12.53
CA TRP A 3 22.23 16.96 11.34
C TRP A 3 20.80 17.49 11.13
N ASN A 4 20.57 18.79 11.27
CA ASN A 4 19.26 19.44 11.09
C ASN A 4 19.07 19.94 9.65
N GLN A 5 19.58 19.19 8.67
CA GLN A 5 19.49 19.49 7.24
C GLN A 5 18.81 18.30 6.54
N THR A 6 17.56 18.04 6.89
CA THR A 6 16.69 17.35 5.94
C THR A 6 16.40 18.35 4.83
N SER A 7 17.09 18.22 3.69
CA SER A 7 16.73 18.96 2.49
C SER A 7 15.23 18.74 2.23
N SER A 8 14.51 19.81 1.87
CA SER A 8 13.09 19.71 1.48
C SER A 8 12.85 18.66 0.40
N PHE A 9 13.87 18.41 -0.43
CA PHE A 9 13.89 17.34 -1.42
C PHE A 9 13.99 15.92 -0.82
N GLY A 10 14.79 15.73 0.24
CA GLY A 10 14.90 14.44 0.93
C GLY A 10 13.59 14.05 1.61
N ALA A 11 12.93 15.01 2.28
CA ALA A 11 11.63 14.80 2.91
C ALA A 11 10.50 14.46 1.90
N PHE A 12 10.63 14.91 0.65
CA PHE A 12 9.74 14.54 -0.45
C PHE A 12 10.06 13.14 -1.03
N LEU A 13 11.34 12.76 -1.07
CA LEU A 13 11.76 11.46 -1.58
C LEU A 13 11.39 10.30 -0.64
N ASP A 14 11.41 10.48 0.69
CA ASP A 14 11.14 9.39 1.63
C ASP A 14 9.79 8.68 1.39
N PRO A 15 8.65 9.40 1.21
CA PRO A 15 7.35 8.77 0.94
C PRO A 15 7.24 8.18 -0.48
N VAL A 16 8.05 8.64 -1.42
CA VAL A 16 8.09 8.12 -2.79
C VAL A 16 8.89 6.82 -2.82
N ALA A 17 10.05 6.81 -2.16
CA ALA A 17 10.92 5.65 -2.04
C ALA A 17 10.20 4.46 -1.37
N ASP A 18 9.43 4.71 -0.31
CA ASP A 18 8.65 3.67 0.37
C ASP A 18 7.67 2.95 -0.58
N LYS A 19 6.93 3.72 -1.39
CA LYS A 19 5.98 3.15 -2.37
C LYS A 19 6.69 2.41 -3.49
N LEU A 20 7.79 2.97 -4.01
CA LEU A 20 8.58 2.35 -5.06
C LEU A 20 9.20 1.03 -4.59
N MET A 21 9.71 0.97 -3.36
CA MET A 21 10.26 -0.23 -2.76
C MET A 21 9.20 -1.36 -2.71
N VAL A 22 8.00 -1.04 -2.25
CA VAL A 22 6.89 -2.00 -2.18
C VAL A 22 6.47 -2.46 -3.58
N CYS A 23 6.34 -1.55 -4.54
CA CYS A 23 6.00 -1.91 -5.92
C CYS A 23 7.07 -2.80 -6.56
N ALA A 24 8.35 -2.46 -6.39
CA ALA A 24 9.47 -3.25 -6.89
C ALA A 24 9.48 -4.66 -6.29
N ALA A 25 9.24 -4.78 -4.97
CA ALA A 25 9.17 -6.09 -4.32
C ALA A 25 8.05 -6.97 -4.89
N LEU A 26 6.86 -6.40 -5.13
CA LEU A 26 5.75 -7.13 -5.75
C LEU A 26 6.06 -7.54 -7.20
N LEU A 27 6.72 -6.69 -7.98
CA LEU A 27 7.15 -7.03 -9.34
C LEU A 27 8.19 -8.15 -9.37
N ILE A 28 9.12 -8.15 -8.42
CA ILE A 28 10.09 -9.25 -8.26
C ILE A 28 9.36 -10.55 -7.90
N LEU A 29 8.41 -10.51 -6.96
CA LEU A 29 7.62 -11.70 -6.59
C LEU A 29 6.78 -12.23 -7.75
N LEU A 30 6.25 -11.34 -8.59
CA LEU A 30 5.56 -11.70 -9.82
C LEU A 30 6.51 -12.40 -10.81
N ASN A 31 7.71 -11.86 -11.01
CA ASN A 31 8.74 -12.48 -11.87
C ASN A 31 9.15 -13.88 -11.37
N LEU A 32 9.26 -14.05 -10.05
CA LEU A 32 9.55 -15.34 -9.41
C LEU A 32 8.38 -16.35 -9.48
N GLY A 33 7.23 -15.98 -10.04
CA GLY A 33 6.02 -16.82 -10.09
C GLY A 33 5.37 -17.06 -8.73
N ARG A 34 5.66 -16.22 -7.73
CA ARG A 34 5.19 -16.36 -6.35
C ARG A 34 4.02 -15.44 -6.00
N LEU A 35 3.65 -14.57 -6.93
CA LEU A 35 2.54 -13.63 -6.80
C LEU A 35 1.71 -13.65 -8.08
N ASP A 36 0.39 -13.62 -7.92
CA ASP A 36 -0.54 -13.52 -9.04
C ASP A 36 -0.56 -12.08 -9.61
N SER A 37 -0.64 -11.96 -10.94
CA SER A 37 -0.60 -10.67 -11.64
C SER A 37 -1.78 -9.77 -11.30
N PHE A 38 -2.98 -10.32 -11.08
CA PHE A 38 -4.14 -9.54 -10.66
C PHE A 38 -3.98 -9.00 -9.25
N ILE A 39 -3.39 -9.78 -8.33
CA ILE A 39 -3.10 -9.32 -6.97
C ILE A 39 -2.09 -8.17 -6.99
N ALA A 40 -1.00 -8.33 -7.76
CA ALA A 40 0.00 -7.28 -7.93
C ALA A 40 -0.63 -5.99 -8.47
N LEU A 41 -1.48 -6.12 -9.50
CA LEU A 41 -2.18 -4.99 -10.11
C LEU A 41 -3.11 -4.28 -9.12
N ILE A 42 -3.90 -5.02 -8.35
CA ILE A 42 -4.83 -4.47 -7.34
C ILE A 42 -4.06 -3.67 -6.29
N ILE A 43 -2.97 -4.23 -5.76
CA ILE A 43 -2.19 -3.61 -4.68
C ILE A 43 -1.47 -2.36 -5.19
N ILE A 44 -0.75 -2.47 -6.31
CA ILE A 44 0.00 -1.34 -6.89
C ILE A 44 -0.96 -0.23 -7.34
N GLY A 45 -1.98 -0.59 -8.11
CA GLY A 45 -2.96 0.37 -8.64
C GLY A 45 -3.62 1.16 -7.52
N ARG A 46 -4.08 0.47 -6.47
CA ARG A 46 -4.67 1.14 -5.31
C ARG A 46 -3.68 2.06 -4.61
N GLU A 47 -2.43 1.64 -4.43
CA GLU A 47 -1.44 2.47 -3.70
C GLU A 47 -1.17 3.79 -4.42
N LEU A 48 -1.15 3.78 -5.77
CA LEU A 48 -1.09 4.97 -6.59
C LEU A 48 -2.38 5.79 -6.52
N THR A 49 -3.55 5.17 -6.68
CA THR A 49 -4.85 5.88 -6.66
C THR A 49 -5.12 6.57 -5.33
N ILE A 50 -4.93 5.89 -4.20
CA ILE A 50 -5.18 6.48 -2.88
C ILE A 50 -4.14 7.54 -2.53
N SER A 51 -2.90 7.39 -3.03
CA SER A 51 -1.88 8.44 -2.90
C SER A 51 -2.31 9.72 -3.63
N ALA A 52 -2.68 9.60 -4.91
CA ALA A 52 -3.13 10.72 -5.72
C ALA A 52 -4.41 11.36 -5.15
N LEU A 53 -5.38 10.54 -4.75
CA LEU A 53 -6.62 11.03 -4.14
C LEU A 53 -6.33 11.82 -2.86
N ARG A 54 -5.45 11.33 -1.99
CA ARG A 54 -5.11 12.01 -0.73
C ARG A 54 -4.37 13.32 -0.98
N GLU A 55 -3.47 13.34 -1.96
CA GLU A 55 -2.74 14.54 -2.37
C GLU A 55 -3.69 15.60 -2.92
N TRP A 56 -4.57 15.23 -3.86
CA TRP A 56 -5.60 16.13 -4.39
C TRP A 56 -6.56 16.63 -3.29
N MET A 57 -6.99 15.75 -2.39
CA MET A 57 -7.85 16.14 -1.26
C MET A 57 -7.14 17.12 -0.30
N ALA A 58 -5.81 17.06 -0.19
CA ALA A 58 -5.03 17.99 0.61
C ALA A 58 -4.93 19.38 -0.05
N THR A 59 -4.87 19.47 -1.39
CA THR A 59 -4.81 20.76 -2.08
C THR A 59 -6.10 21.57 -1.95
N ILE A 60 -7.24 20.89 -1.77
CA ILE A 60 -8.56 21.51 -1.64
C ILE A 60 -9.00 21.73 -0.18
N GLY A 61 -8.09 21.56 0.79
CA GLY A 61 -8.36 21.75 2.22
C GLY A 61 -9.21 20.66 2.88
N ALA A 62 -9.50 19.55 2.18
CA ALA A 62 -10.37 18.47 2.65
C ALA A 62 -9.59 17.24 3.15
N ARG A 63 -8.36 17.44 3.62
CA ARG A 63 -7.44 16.36 4.01
C ARG A 63 -8.04 15.43 5.07
N ASP A 64 -8.79 15.97 6.02
CA ASP A 64 -9.40 15.22 7.13
C ASP A 64 -10.64 14.41 6.71
N SER A 65 -11.24 14.73 5.55
CA SER A 65 -12.38 13.98 5.01
C SER A 65 -11.99 12.55 4.59
N VAL A 66 -10.69 12.32 4.36
CA VAL A 66 -10.08 11.05 3.96
C VAL A 66 -9.31 10.44 5.13
N ALA A 67 -9.79 10.64 6.36
CA ALA A 67 -9.15 10.11 7.57
C ALA A 67 -8.93 8.58 7.47
N VAL A 68 -7.76 8.16 7.95
CA VAL A 68 -7.26 6.79 7.78
C VAL A 68 -8.18 5.78 8.44
N HIS A 69 -8.87 4.96 7.65
CA HIS A 69 -9.65 3.86 8.17
C HIS A 69 -8.74 2.76 8.72
N TRP A 70 -9.14 2.10 9.81
CA TRP A 70 -8.38 1.01 10.44
C TRP A 70 -8.05 -0.13 9.46
N LEU A 71 -8.97 -0.43 8.54
CA LEU A 71 -8.74 -1.41 7.45
C LEU A 71 -7.52 -1.07 6.59
N GLY A 72 -7.26 0.23 6.38
CA GLY A 72 -6.09 0.71 5.65
C GLY A 72 -4.77 0.53 6.39
N LYS A 73 -4.79 0.40 7.72
CA LYS A 73 -3.60 0.04 8.51
C LYS A 73 -3.39 -1.46 8.49
N LEU A 74 -4.47 -2.23 8.67
CA LEU A 74 -4.41 -3.69 8.68
C LEU A 74 -3.89 -4.25 7.34
N LYS A 75 -4.30 -3.67 6.20
CA LYS A 75 -3.79 -4.06 4.87
C LYS A 75 -2.28 -3.86 4.77
N THR A 76 -1.74 -2.77 5.32
CA THR A 76 -0.30 -2.48 5.29
C THR A 76 0.47 -3.46 6.16
N VAL A 77 -0.03 -3.78 7.36
CA VAL A 77 0.59 -4.80 8.22
C VAL A 77 0.61 -6.16 7.53
N ALA A 78 -0.54 -6.59 6.97
CA ALA A 78 -0.62 -7.85 6.23
C ALA A 78 0.37 -7.89 5.06
N GLN A 79 0.47 -6.81 4.29
CA GLN A 79 1.37 -6.71 3.14
C GLN A 79 2.85 -6.68 3.53
N MET A 80 3.21 -5.93 4.57
CA MET A 80 4.60 -5.85 5.07
C MET A 80 5.09 -7.18 5.64
N VAL A 81 4.19 -8.05 6.13
CA VAL A 81 4.54 -9.41 6.55
C VAL A 81 4.54 -10.38 5.36
N ALA A 82 3.58 -10.24 4.44
CA ALA A 82 3.46 -11.12 3.27
C ALA A 82 4.69 -11.06 2.35
N ILE A 83 5.21 -9.86 2.06
CA ILE A 83 6.31 -9.68 1.11
C ILE A 83 7.57 -10.44 1.56
N PRO A 84 8.11 -10.26 2.79
CA PRO A 84 9.24 -11.04 3.28
C PRO A 84 8.98 -12.55 3.30
N CYS A 85 7.76 -12.97 3.68
CA CYS A 85 7.38 -14.38 3.71
C CYS A 85 7.42 -15.03 2.32
N LEU A 86 6.91 -14.34 1.29
CA LEU A 86 6.95 -14.76 -0.11
C LEU A 86 8.35 -14.65 -0.72
N MET A 87 9.17 -13.70 -0.27
CA MET A 87 10.57 -13.61 -0.68
C MET A 87 11.39 -14.77 -0.13
N PHE A 88 11.20 -15.11 1.15
CA PHE A 88 11.89 -16.23 1.79
C PHE A 88 11.45 -17.57 1.20
N ALA A 89 10.13 -17.81 1.09
CA ALA A 89 9.51 -18.98 0.46
C ALA A 89 10.08 -20.34 0.87
N GLN A 90 10.57 -20.47 2.11
CA GLN A 90 11.07 -21.73 2.67
C GLN A 90 10.28 -22.11 3.92
N THR A 91 10.35 -23.39 4.29
CA THR A 91 9.81 -23.84 5.58
C THR A 91 10.90 -23.68 6.64
N TRP A 92 10.60 -22.97 7.72
CA TRP A 92 11.53 -22.78 8.83
C TRP A 92 10.85 -23.10 10.15
N GLN A 93 11.48 -23.95 10.98
CA GLN A 93 10.93 -24.41 12.26
C GLN A 93 9.49 -24.97 12.16
N GLY A 94 9.18 -25.67 11.06
CA GLY A 94 7.85 -26.24 10.82
C GLY A 94 6.80 -25.27 10.27
N ILE A 95 7.14 -23.99 10.09
CA ILE A 95 6.23 -22.97 9.55
C ILE A 95 6.46 -22.83 8.03
N PRO A 96 5.44 -23.06 7.18
CA PRO A 96 5.56 -22.87 5.74
C PRO A 96 5.39 -21.39 5.36
N PHE A 97 6.49 -20.62 5.34
CA PHE A 97 6.43 -19.17 5.09
C PHE A 97 5.85 -18.81 3.73
N TYR A 98 6.01 -19.68 2.72
CA TYR A 98 5.39 -19.47 1.41
C TYR A 98 3.86 -19.43 1.50
N GLU A 99 3.24 -20.41 2.16
CA GLU A 99 1.78 -20.48 2.29
C GLU A 99 1.24 -19.37 3.20
N VAL A 100 1.94 -19.06 4.29
CA VAL A 100 1.60 -17.92 5.15
C VAL A 100 1.63 -16.61 4.34
N GLY A 101 2.69 -16.39 3.57
CA GLY A 101 2.84 -15.23 2.71
C GLY A 101 1.74 -15.13 1.65
N ARG A 102 1.35 -16.27 1.05
CA ARG A 102 0.23 -16.34 0.10
C ARG A 102 -1.07 -15.92 0.78
N VAL A 103 -1.45 -16.55 1.88
CA VAL A 103 -2.70 -16.20 2.58
C VAL A 103 -2.71 -14.72 2.97
N LEU A 104 -1.60 -14.21 3.50
CA LEU A 104 -1.49 -12.79 3.89
C LEU A 104 -1.61 -11.83 2.69
N ILE A 105 -1.02 -12.14 1.53
CA ILE A 105 -1.12 -11.25 0.36
C ILE A 105 -2.55 -11.22 -0.21
N TYR A 106 -3.26 -12.35 -0.18
CA TYR A 106 -4.68 -12.39 -0.55
C TYR A 106 -5.55 -11.59 0.42
N ILE A 107 -5.31 -11.72 1.73
CA ILE A 107 -5.99 -10.90 2.75
C ILE A 107 -5.68 -9.42 2.51
N ALA A 108 -4.42 -9.07 2.25
CA ALA A 108 -4.01 -7.70 1.96
C ALA A 108 -4.74 -7.15 0.71
N ALA A 109 -4.90 -7.95 -0.34
CA ALA A 109 -5.62 -7.56 -1.55
C ALA A 109 -7.11 -7.30 -1.29
N ILE A 110 -7.78 -8.17 -0.53
CA ILE A 110 -9.20 -7.99 -0.15
C ILE A 110 -9.37 -6.72 0.69
N LEU A 111 -8.53 -6.53 1.71
CA LEU A 111 -8.55 -5.33 2.55
C LEU A 111 -8.24 -4.07 1.74
N THR A 112 -7.39 -4.19 0.71
CA THR A 112 -7.04 -3.11 -0.21
C THR A 112 -8.26 -2.62 -0.96
N ILE A 113 -9.02 -3.53 -1.57
CA ILE A 113 -10.27 -3.23 -2.28
C ILE A 113 -11.29 -2.61 -1.33
N TRP A 114 -11.51 -3.22 -0.16
CA TRP A 114 -12.49 -2.71 0.80
C TRP A 114 -12.14 -1.30 1.29
N SER A 115 -10.87 -1.07 1.59
CA SER A 115 -10.40 0.27 1.97
C SER A 115 -10.60 1.29 0.85
N MET A 116 -10.39 0.88 -0.41
CA MET A 116 -10.55 1.76 -1.57
C MET A 116 -12.01 2.21 -1.73
N PHE A 117 -12.97 1.29 -1.64
CA PHE A 117 -14.39 1.64 -1.67
C PHE A 117 -14.77 2.63 -0.56
N TYR A 118 -14.23 2.41 0.66
CA TYR A 118 -14.47 3.32 1.78
C TYR A 118 -13.95 4.75 1.50
N TYR A 119 -12.71 4.87 1.03
CA TYR A 119 -12.11 6.17 0.72
C TYR A 119 -12.84 6.87 -0.42
N MET A 120 -13.16 6.15 -1.49
CA MET A 120 -13.84 6.70 -2.66
C MET A 120 -15.24 7.19 -2.32
N ARG A 121 -15.99 6.44 -1.49
CA ARG A 121 -17.31 6.85 -1.01
C ARG A 121 -17.26 8.13 -0.17
N LYS A 122 -16.21 8.31 0.64
CA LYS A 122 -16.02 9.54 1.42
C LYS A 122 -15.58 10.73 0.57
N ALA A 123 -14.78 10.51 -0.47
CA ALA A 123 -14.33 11.55 -1.38
C ALA A 123 -15.42 11.98 -2.38
N TRP A 124 -16.30 11.07 -2.78
CA TRP A 124 -17.37 11.29 -3.76
C TRP A 124 -18.20 12.59 -3.56
N PRO A 125 -18.73 12.90 -2.36
CA PRO A 125 -19.51 14.13 -2.16
C PRO A 125 -18.68 15.41 -2.29
N ILE A 126 -17.36 15.34 -2.13
CA ILE A 126 -16.45 16.49 -2.21
C ILE A 126 -16.05 16.72 -3.66
N ILE A 127 -15.72 15.63 -4.38
CA ILE A 127 -15.47 15.64 -5.82
C ILE A 127 -16.67 16.24 -6.57
N ARG A 128 -17.89 15.81 -6.24
CA ARG A 128 -19.12 16.30 -6.88
C ARG A 128 -19.42 17.79 -6.59
N LYS A 129 -18.87 18.37 -5.52
CA LYS A 129 -19.07 19.79 -5.19
C LYS A 129 -18.07 20.72 -5.87
N GLN A 130 -16.97 20.18 -6.41
CA GLN A 130 -15.88 20.96 -7.01
C GLN A 130 -15.72 20.76 -8.52
N GLY A 131 -16.38 19.76 -9.10
CA GLY A 131 -16.57 19.63 -10.56
C GLY A 131 -17.87 20.26 -11.01
#